data_AF-A0A7J8WIF4-F1
#
_entry.id   AF-A0A7J8WIF4-F1
#
_cell.length_a   1.000
_cell.length_b   1.000
_cell.length_c   1.000
_cell.angle_alpha   90.00
_cell.angle_beta   90.00
_cell.angle_gamma   90.00
#
_symmetry.space_group_name_H-M   'P 1'
#
loop_
_entity.id
_entity.type
_entity.pdbx_description
1 polymer ?
#
loop_
_entity_poly.entity_id
_entity_poly.type
_entity_poly.pdbx_seq_one_letter_code
_entity_poly.pdbx_strand_id
1 'polypeptide(L)'
;YLNLQTHAIEKSGGTKSSFLKATTTTFHHAINESEKASYVAHINNYLAEDKFLKDFLPIDPATDALFDLAKNGVLLCKLINVAVPGTIDERAINTKKVLNPWERNENHTLCLNSAKAIGCTVVNIGTQDLAEGRIQVLADLNLKKTPQLVELVDDSQDVEELLSLAPEKVLLKWMNFHLKKVGYEKQVTNFSTDLKDGEAYAYLLNALAPEHSTPSTLDTSDPTERANMVLQQAEKLECKRFLTPKDIVEGSPNLNLAFVAQIFHNRNGLSTESKNMSYAEMMTDDVETSREERCFRLWINSLGISTYVNNLFEDVRNGWVMLEVLDKLFPGTVNWKQANKPPIKMPFKKVENCNQVINIGKDLNFSLVNVAGNDVVAGNKKLIVAFLWQLMRFSMLQLLKNLRSYSHGKEITDADILNWANNKVKKSGRTTQMESFKDKSLSNGVFFLELLTAVEPRVVDWNLVTKGETG
;
A
#
# COMPACT_ATOMS: atom_id res chain seq x y z
N TYR A 1 -34.81 13.70 9.03
CA TYR A 1 -34.57 13.58 10.49
C TYR A 1 -33.73 14.77 10.95
N LEU A 2 -34.38 15.94 10.99
CA LEU A 2 -33.84 17.20 11.52
C LEU A 2 -34.85 17.65 12.58
N ASN A 3 -34.36 18.16 13.72
CA ASN A 3 -35.06 18.55 14.96
C ASN A 3 -35.28 17.44 16.00
N LEU A 4 -34.23 17.10 16.76
CA LEU A 4 -34.37 16.54 18.13
C LEU A 4 -33.07 16.65 18.97
N GLN A 5 -32.32 17.76 18.85
CA GLN A 5 -31.07 17.95 19.63
C GLN A 5 -30.96 19.28 20.40
N THR A 6 -32.06 19.99 20.62
CA THR A 6 -32.02 21.30 21.30
C THR A 6 -32.58 21.36 22.72
N HIS A 7 -32.99 20.24 23.34
CA HIS A 7 -33.44 20.26 24.75
C HIS A 7 -32.89 19.08 25.56
N ALA A 8 -31.69 19.26 26.12
CA ALA A 8 -31.23 18.61 27.36
C ALA A 8 -29.91 19.23 27.84
N ILE A 9 -29.90 20.53 28.12
CA ILE A 9 -28.91 21.14 29.00
C ILE A 9 -29.70 21.89 30.07
N GLU A 10 -29.94 21.23 31.20
CA GLU A 10 -29.94 21.84 32.53
C GLU A 10 -30.24 20.81 33.64
N LYS A 11 -29.36 20.80 34.65
CA LYS A 11 -29.48 20.23 36.01
C LYS A 11 -29.31 18.72 36.20
N SER A 12 -28.09 18.32 36.58
CA SER A 12 -27.79 17.87 37.96
C SER A 12 -26.28 17.61 38.11
N GLY A 13 -25.68 18.14 39.18
CA GLY A 13 -24.24 18.07 39.45
C GLY A 13 -23.82 16.97 40.45
N GLY A 14 -22.52 16.64 40.40
CA GLY A 14 -21.79 15.72 41.29
C GLY A 14 -21.58 14.34 40.64
N THR A 15 -20.38 13.78 40.44
CA THR A 15 -19.06 13.97 41.06
C THR A 15 -17.99 13.50 40.05
N LYS A 16 -16.82 14.15 40.05
CA LYS A 16 -15.71 13.93 39.10
C LYS A 16 -15.25 12.47 39.03
N SER A 17 -15.30 11.86 37.83
CA SER A 17 -14.34 10.82 37.43
C SER A 17 -13.56 11.32 36.21
N SER A 18 -12.26 11.45 36.38
CA SER A 18 -11.30 11.85 35.35
C SER A 18 -11.00 10.65 34.47
N PHE A 19 -11.75 10.45 33.39
CA PHE A 19 -11.39 9.48 32.36
C PHE A 19 -11.73 10.04 30.97
N LEU A 20 -10.74 9.98 30.08
CA LEU A 20 -10.83 10.18 28.62
C LEU A 20 -10.93 11.63 28.11
N LYS A 21 -9.82 12.37 28.25
CA LYS A 21 -9.30 13.14 27.11
C LYS A 21 -8.00 12.47 26.66
N ALA A 22 -8.12 11.37 25.92
CA ALA A 22 -7.05 11.00 25.00
C ALA A 22 -7.14 12.01 23.86
N THR A 23 -6.27 13.03 23.92
CA THR A 23 -6.07 13.99 22.85
C THR A 23 -5.72 13.21 21.60
N THR A 24 -6.69 13.02 20.71
CA THR A 24 -6.43 12.59 19.34
C THR A 24 -5.69 13.75 18.69
N THR A 25 -4.36 13.71 18.79
CA THR A 25 -3.49 14.58 18.00
C THR A 25 -3.67 14.18 16.54
N THR A 26 -4.61 14.82 15.85
CA THR A 26 -4.56 15.04 14.42
C THR A 26 -3.25 15.78 14.14
N PHE A 27 -2.18 15.03 13.92
CA PHE A 27 -0.91 15.59 13.44
C PHE A 27 -1.15 16.11 12.01
N HIS A 28 -1.46 17.40 11.93
CA HIS A 28 -1.33 18.18 10.71
C HIS A 28 0.16 18.27 10.38
N HIS A 29 0.71 17.29 9.65
CA HIS A 29 1.92 17.57 8.89
C HIS A 29 1.52 18.54 7.79
N ALA A 30 1.75 19.84 8.02
CA ALA A 30 1.82 20.81 6.94
C ALA A 30 2.84 20.26 5.93
N ILE A 31 2.42 19.99 4.70
CA ILE A 31 3.31 19.55 3.64
C ILE A 31 4.42 20.61 3.54
N ASN A 32 5.67 20.18 3.64
CA ASN A 32 6.80 21.09 3.50
C ASN A 32 6.73 21.73 2.10
N GLU A 33 6.95 23.04 1.99
CA GLU A 33 6.94 23.75 0.69
C GLU A 33 7.91 23.11 -0.31
N SER A 34 9.06 22.62 0.17
CA SER A 34 10.03 21.86 -0.63
C SER A 34 9.48 20.53 -1.16
N GLU A 35 8.73 19.79 -0.34
CA GLU A 35 8.08 18.54 -0.76
C GLU A 35 6.95 18.82 -1.76
N LYS A 36 6.14 19.86 -1.50
CA LYS A 36 5.09 20.32 -2.43
C LYS A 36 5.69 20.65 -3.81
N ALA A 37 6.78 21.41 -3.84
CA ALA A 37 7.45 21.77 -5.09
C ALA A 37 7.96 20.54 -5.84
N SER A 38 8.57 19.61 -5.12
CA SER A 38 9.05 18.33 -5.68
C SER A 38 7.91 17.47 -6.23
N TYR A 39 6.78 17.37 -5.53
CA TYR A 39 5.60 16.63 -6.00
C TYR A 39 5.01 17.26 -7.26
N VAL A 40 4.91 18.58 -7.31
CA VAL A 40 4.45 19.30 -8.50
C VAL A 40 5.38 19.07 -9.68
N ALA A 41 6.70 19.14 -9.47
CA ALA A 41 7.68 18.84 -10.51
C ALA A 41 7.53 17.40 -11.04
N HIS A 42 7.35 16.43 -10.14
CA HIS A 42 7.08 15.04 -10.51
C HIS A 42 5.79 14.91 -11.34
N ILE A 43 4.69 15.51 -10.90
CA ILE A 43 3.41 15.51 -11.63
C ILE A 43 3.58 16.09 -13.04
N ASN A 44 4.18 17.28 -13.14
CA ASN A 44 4.40 17.96 -14.41
C ASN A 44 5.23 17.08 -15.36
N ASN A 45 6.25 16.38 -14.86
CA ASN A 45 7.15 15.57 -15.68
C ASN A 45 6.52 14.25 -16.18
N TYR A 46 5.68 13.60 -15.37
CA TYR A 46 5.10 12.29 -15.72
C TYR A 46 3.72 12.38 -16.37
N LEU A 47 3.00 13.48 -16.18
CA LEU A 47 1.65 13.66 -16.72
C LEU A 47 1.54 14.78 -17.76
N ALA A 48 2.66 15.42 -18.17
CA ALA A 48 2.67 16.47 -19.21
C ALA A 48 1.93 16.08 -20.49
N GLU A 49 2.12 14.85 -20.96
CA GLU A 49 1.55 14.34 -22.22
C GLU A 49 0.15 13.72 -22.04
N ASP A 50 -0.43 13.80 -20.84
CA ASP A 50 -1.76 13.24 -20.59
C ASP A 50 -2.85 14.01 -21.34
N LYS A 51 -3.73 13.27 -22.03
CA LYS A 51 -4.75 13.86 -22.90
C LYS A 51 -5.72 14.81 -22.17
N PHE A 52 -6.02 14.54 -20.90
CA PHE A 52 -6.93 15.34 -20.09
C PHE A 52 -6.18 16.40 -19.27
N LEU A 53 -5.07 16.01 -18.63
CA LEU A 53 -4.34 16.90 -17.73
C LEU A 53 -3.46 17.93 -18.45
N LYS A 54 -3.16 17.78 -19.75
CA LYS A 54 -2.44 18.79 -20.54
C LYS A 54 -3.06 20.19 -20.48
N ASP A 55 -4.38 20.28 -20.29
CA ASP A 55 -5.10 21.57 -20.19
C ASP A 55 -4.91 22.25 -18.81
N PHE A 56 -4.37 21.51 -17.83
CA PHE A 56 -4.17 21.93 -16.43
C PHE A 56 -2.69 21.91 -16.00
N LEU A 57 -1.80 21.40 -16.84
CA LEU A 57 -0.36 21.32 -16.60
C LEU A 57 0.38 22.33 -17.50
N PRO A 58 1.52 22.89 -17.04
CA PRO A 58 2.19 22.62 -15.77
C PRO A 58 1.52 23.33 -14.57
N ILE A 59 1.51 22.68 -13.41
CA ILE A 59 1.12 23.28 -12.13
C ILE A 59 2.28 24.16 -11.61
N ASP A 60 1.93 25.34 -11.07
CA ASP A 60 2.88 26.19 -10.35
C ASP A 60 3.04 25.71 -8.89
N PRO A 61 4.26 25.29 -8.47
CA PRO A 61 4.52 24.80 -7.12
C PRO A 61 4.28 25.82 -6.00
N ALA A 62 4.34 27.12 -6.30
CA ALA A 62 4.10 28.19 -5.32
C ALA A 62 2.60 28.38 -4.99
N THR A 63 1.70 27.81 -5.78
CA THR A 63 0.25 28.01 -5.67
C THR A 63 -0.47 26.80 -5.10
N ASP A 64 -1.73 26.97 -4.68
CA ASP A 64 -2.57 25.84 -4.23
C ASP A 64 -3.24 25.06 -5.37
N ALA A 65 -2.83 25.32 -6.62
CA ALA A 65 -3.35 24.66 -7.81
C ALA A 65 -3.22 23.13 -7.77
N LEU A 66 -2.17 22.61 -7.11
CA LEU A 66 -2.03 21.17 -6.86
C LEU A 66 -3.25 20.60 -6.11
N PHE A 67 -3.63 21.24 -5.01
CA PHE A 67 -4.72 20.79 -4.15
C PHE A 67 -6.05 20.97 -4.86
N ASP A 68 -6.24 22.08 -5.57
CA ASP A 68 -7.44 22.35 -6.35
C ASP A 68 -7.65 21.32 -7.47
N LEU A 69 -6.59 20.95 -8.20
CA LEU A 69 -6.67 19.94 -9.25
C LEU A 69 -6.95 18.54 -8.67
N ALA A 70 -6.40 18.24 -7.50
CA ALA A 70 -6.66 16.99 -6.81
C ALA A 70 -8.12 16.83 -6.34
N LYS A 71 -8.85 17.92 -6.07
CA LYS A 71 -10.25 17.87 -5.59
C LYS A 71 -11.19 17.11 -6.54
N ASN A 72 -10.88 17.05 -7.83
CA ASN A 72 -11.70 16.34 -8.81
C ASN A 72 -11.39 14.83 -8.90
N GLY A 73 -10.33 14.35 -8.24
CA GLY A 73 -9.94 12.93 -8.15
C GLY A 73 -9.25 12.36 -9.40
N VAL A 74 -9.33 13.04 -10.55
CA VAL A 74 -8.72 12.58 -11.81
C VAL A 74 -7.19 12.52 -11.72
N LEU A 75 -6.56 13.58 -11.18
CA LEU A 75 -5.11 13.64 -11.00
C LEU A 75 -4.60 12.45 -10.17
N LEU A 76 -5.24 12.17 -9.04
CA LEU A 76 -4.83 11.11 -8.13
C LEU A 76 -5.00 9.72 -8.76
N CYS A 77 -6.10 9.48 -9.49
CA CYS A 77 -6.29 8.23 -10.23
C CYS A 77 -5.19 8.03 -11.28
N LYS A 78 -4.82 9.07 -12.01
CA LYS A 78 -3.74 9.00 -13.02
C LYS A 78 -2.38 8.78 -12.38
N LEU A 79 -2.11 9.40 -11.22
CA LEU A 79 -0.89 9.14 -10.45
C LEU A 79 -0.78 7.69 -9.98
N ILE A 80 -1.89 7.03 -9.65
CA ILE A 80 -1.89 5.58 -9.33
C ILE A 80 -1.41 4.76 -10.54
N ASN A 81 -1.85 5.10 -11.76
CA ASN A 81 -1.38 4.43 -12.98
C ASN A 81 0.07 4.78 -13.34
N VAL A 82 0.56 5.98 -12.98
CA VAL A 82 1.99 6.31 -13.08
C VAL A 82 2.80 5.42 -12.13
N ALA A 83 2.33 5.22 -10.89
CA ALA A 83 3.02 4.40 -9.91
C ALA A 83 2.97 2.90 -10.26
N VAL A 84 1.80 2.39 -10.65
CA VAL A 84 1.59 0.99 -11.05
C VAL A 84 0.69 0.95 -12.29
N PRO A 85 1.26 0.83 -13.50
CA PRO A 85 0.50 0.81 -14.74
C PRO A 85 -0.56 -0.30 -14.77
N GLY A 86 -1.75 0.03 -15.28
CA GLY A 86 -2.87 -0.91 -15.40
C GLY A 86 -3.66 -1.16 -14.12
N THR A 87 -3.42 -0.39 -13.05
CA THR A 87 -4.19 -0.51 -11.79
C THR A 87 -5.62 0.02 -11.95
N ILE A 88 -5.78 1.13 -12.65
CA ILE A 88 -7.08 1.77 -12.91
C ILE A 88 -7.34 1.73 -14.41
N ASP A 89 -8.47 1.16 -14.81
CA ASP A 89 -9.01 1.38 -16.15
C ASP A 89 -9.48 2.84 -16.25
N GLU A 90 -8.74 3.67 -16.98
CA GLU A 90 -9.00 5.10 -17.06
C GLU A 90 -10.39 5.44 -17.61
N ARG A 91 -11.02 4.49 -18.30
CA ARG A 91 -12.38 4.66 -18.82
C ARG A 91 -13.44 4.71 -17.71
N ALA A 92 -13.12 4.21 -16.52
CA ALA A 92 -13.97 4.29 -15.34
C ALA A 92 -13.83 5.64 -14.60
N ILE A 93 -12.87 6.50 -15.00
CA ILE A 93 -12.67 7.81 -14.37
C ILE A 93 -13.61 8.83 -15.01
N ASN A 94 -14.35 9.56 -14.17
CA ASN A 94 -15.16 10.68 -14.63
C ASN A 94 -14.25 11.86 -15.03
N THR A 95 -14.03 12.05 -16.33
CA THR A 95 -13.09 13.03 -16.93
C THR A 95 -13.78 14.23 -17.58
N LYS A 96 -14.92 14.69 -17.03
CA LYS A 96 -15.60 15.90 -17.50
C LYS A 96 -14.88 17.15 -17.01
N LYS A 97 -14.98 18.26 -17.75
CA LYS A 97 -14.42 19.56 -17.34
C LYS A 97 -15.04 20.08 -16.03
N VAL A 98 -16.35 19.83 -15.85
CA VAL A 98 -17.08 20.15 -14.62
C VAL A 98 -17.74 18.87 -14.14
N LEU A 99 -17.35 18.44 -12.94
CA LEU A 99 -17.90 17.26 -12.28
C LEU A 99 -18.93 17.67 -11.24
N ASN A 100 -20.02 16.92 -11.16
CA ASN A 100 -20.94 17.06 -10.04
C ASN A 100 -20.35 16.44 -8.76
N PRO A 101 -20.88 16.75 -7.56
CA PRO A 101 -20.34 16.24 -6.30
C PRO A 101 -20.30 14.70 -6.22
N TRP A 102 -21.24 14.01 -6.87
CA TRP A 102 -21.30 12.56 -6.87
C TRP A 102 -20.19 11.96 -7.75
N GLU A 103 -20.04 12.41 -9.00
CA GLU A 103 -18.97 11.98 -9.92
C GLU A 103 -17.57 12.22 -9.33
N ARG A 104 -17.40 13.34 -8.61
CA ARG A 104 -16.17 13.64 -7.87
C ARG A 104 -15.93 12.62 -6.77
N ASN A 105 -16.96 12.31 -5.97
CA ASN A 105 -16.85 11.33 -4.90
C ASN A 105 -16.57 9.92 -5.45
N GLU A 106 -17.08 9.57 -6.64
CA GLU A 106 -16.77 8.32 -7.33
C GLU A 106 -15.29 8.22 -7.71
N ASN A 107 -14.72 9.28 -8.31
CA ASN A 107 -13.29 9.33 -8.62
C ASN A 107 -12.44 9.13 -7.35
N HIS A 108 -12.81 9.78 -6.23
CA HIS A 108 -12.10 9.60 -4.95
C HIS A 108 -12.25 8.20 -4.38
N THR A 109 -13.43 7.59 -4.52
CA THR A 109 -13.67 6.21 -4.09
C THR A 109 -12.83 5.23 -4.90
N LEU A 110 -12.78 5.41 -6.23
CA LEU A 110 -11.92 4.63 -7.11
C LEU A 110 -10.45 4.81 -6.72
N CYS A 111 -9.99 6.06 -6.56
CA CYS A 111 -8.63 6.38 -6.13
C CYS A 111 -8.25 5.69 -4.81
N LEU A 112 -9.04 5.83 -3.75
CA LEU A 112 -8.72 5.26 -2.43
C LEU A 112 -8.67 3.73 -2.46
N ASN A 113 -9.60 3.08 -3.17
CA ASN A 113 -9.62 1.62 -3.29
C ASN A 113 -8.44 1.12 -4.14
N SER A 114 -8.11 1.81 -5.22
CA SER A 114 -6.94 1.49 -6.05
C SER A 114 -5.62 1.73 -5.32
N ALA A 115 -5.52 2.77 -4.50
CA ALA A 115 -4.37 3.03 -3.63
C ALA A 115 -4.17 1.86 -2.64
N LYS A 116 -5.25 1.37 -1.99
CA LYS A 116 -5.19 0.17 -1.14
C LYS A 116 -4.71 -1.07 -1.92
N ALA A 117 -5.16 -1.24 -3.16
CA ALA A 117 -4.79 -2.38 -4.01
C ALA A 117 -3.32 -2.39 -4.45
N ILE A 118 -2.63 -1.24 -4.39
CA ILE A 118 -1.19 -1.13 -4.67
C ILE A 118 -0.33 -1.09 -3.39
N GLY A 119 -0.94 -1.04 -2.21
CA GLY A 119 -0.24 -1.10 -0.92
C GLY A 119 -0.23 0.20 -0.12
N CYS A 120 -0.78 1.30 -0.65
CA CYS A 120 -0.79 2.57 0.07
C CYS A 120 -1.63 2.50 1.35
N THR A 121 -1.10 3.05 2.43
CA THR A 121 -1.80 3.15 3.72
C THR A 121 -2.72 4.38 3.74
N VAL A 122 -4.00 4.20 3.39
CA VAL A 122 -5.01 5.29 3.30
C VAL A 122 -6.12 5.19 4.33
N VAL A 123 -5.89 4.51 5.46
CA VAL A 123 -6.94 4.21 6.45
C VAL A 123 -7.53 5.46 7.10
N ASN A 124 -6.71 6.50 7.27
CA ASN A 124 -7.14 7.76 7.88
C ASN A 124 -7.54 8.82 6.84
N ILE A 125 -7.74 8.42 5.57
CA ILE A 125 -8.10 9.32 4.47
C ILE A 125 -9.46 8.92 3.93
N GLY A 126 -10.46 9.77 4.16
CA GLY A 126 -11.79 9.65 3.58
C GLY A 126 -11.91 10.34 2.21
N THR A 127 -12.97 10.03 1.46
CA THR A 127 -13.25 10.70 0.18
C THR A 127 -13.45 12.20 0.35
N GLN A 128 -13.99 12.62 1.50
CA GLN A 128 -14.18 14.02 1.86
C GLN A 128 -12.86 14.75 2.09
N ASP A 129 -11.85 14.09 2.68
CA ASP A 129 -10.52 14.67 2.88
C ASP A 129 -9.87 15.01 1.54
N LEU A 130 -10.00 14.11 0.55
CA LEU A 130 -9.51 14.35 -0.81
C LEU A 130 -10.33 15.42 -1.54
N ALA A 131 -11.65 15.46 -1.34
CA ALA A 131 -12.50 16.52 -1.88
C ALA A 131 -12.19 17.91 -1.29
N GLU A 132 -11.62 17.96 -0.09
CA GLU A 132 -11.12 19.17 0.56
C GLU A 132 -9.65 19.47 0.22
N GLY A 133 -8.96 18.58 -0.50
CA GLY A 133 -7.56 18.77 -0.90
C GLY A 133 -6.53 18.37 0.16
N ARG A 134 -6.90 17.59 1.17
CA ARG A 134 -6.00 17.10 2.23
C ARG A 134 -5.30 15.83 1.76
N ILE A 135 -4.12 15.97 1.18
CA ILE A 135 -3.36 14.84 0.61
C ILE A 135 -2.13 14.58 1.47
N GLN A 136 -1.97 13.35 1.96
CA GLN A 136 -0.69 12.85 2.46
C GLN A 136 -0.27 11.71 1.53
N VAL A 137 0.76 11.94 0.70
CA VAL A 137 1.27 10.92 -0.23
C VAL A 137 2.49 10.26 0.40
N LEU A 138 2.41 8.95 0.63
CA LEU A 138 3.58 8.09 0.77
C LEU A 138 3.45 7.01 -0.29
N ALA A 139 4.39 6.98 -1.23
CA ALA A 139 4.47 5.95 -2.24
C ALA A 139 5.36 4.81 -1.70
N ASP A 140 4.82 3.59 -1.67
CA ASP A 140 5.61 2.40 -1.36
C ASP A 140 6.41 1.97 -2.59
N LEU A 141 7.71 1.78 -2.41
CA LEU A 141 8.64 1.33 -3.45
C LEU A 141 8.67 -0.20 -3.53
N ASN A 142 8.09 -0.83 -4.55
CA ASN A 142 8.15 -2.30 -4.63
C ASN A 142 9.44 -2.79 -5.32
N LEU A 143 10.50 -3.01 -4.54
CA LEU A 143 11.83 -3.43 -5.02
C LEU A 143 11.94 -4.94 -5.28
N LYS A 144 10.94 -5.74 -4.86
CA LYS A 144 10.97 -7.22 -4.86
C LYS A 144 11.02 -7.85 -6.26
N LYS A 145 10.80 -7.05 -7.31
CA LYS A 145 10.92 -7.48 -8.71
C LYS A 145 12.35 -7.40 -9.27
N THR A 146 13.36 -7.15 -8.42
CA THR A 146 14.76 -7.02 -8.85
C THR A 146 15.54 -8.28 -8.45
N PRO A 147 15.69 -9.29 -9.32
CA PRO A 147 16.36 -10.55 -8.99
C PRO A 147 17.81 -10.36 -8.53
N GLN A 148 18.45 -9.27 -8.98
CA GLN A 148 19.85 -8.98 -8.65
C GLN A 148 20.07 -8.64 -7.17
N LEU A 149 19.01 -8.40 -6.38
CA LEU A 149 19.12 -8.12 -4.94
C LEU A 149 19.80 -9.23 -4.13
N VAL A 150 19.88 -10.45 -4.67
CA VAL A 150 20.60 -11.58 -4.04
C VAL A 150 22.08 -11.27 -3.83
N GLU A 151 22.71 -10.41 -4.65
CA GLU A 151 24.11 -10.00 -4.46
C GLU A 151 24.33 -9.21 -3.15
N LEU A 152 23.26 -8.68 -2.53
CA LEU A 152 23.35 -7.93 -1.28
C LEU A 152 23.60 -8.81 -0.05
N VAL A 153 23.56 -10.14 -0.20
CA VAL A 153 23.63 -11.09 0.92
C VAL A 153 24.51 -12.29 0.57
N ASP A 154 25.17 -12.84 1.58
CA ASP A 154 26.17 -13.90 1.39
C ASP A 154 25.52 -15.30 1.31
N ASP A 155 24.42 -15.53 2.06
CA ASP A 155 23.75 -16.82 2.26
C ASP A 155 22.25 -16.82 1.92
N SER A 156 21.67 -18.01 1.66
CA SER A 156 20.27 -18.19 1.24
C SER A 156 19.24 -17.76 2.28
N GLN A 157 19.53 -17.94 3.57
CA GLN A 157 18.64 -17.54 4.66
C GLN A 157 18.53 -16.00 4.78
N ASP A 158 19.59 -15.29 4.40
CA ASP A 158 19.62 -13.83 4.38
C ASP A 158 18.84 -13.25 3.19
N VAL A 159 18.64 -14.03 2.12
CA VAL A 159 17.80 -13.64 0.97
C VAL A 159 16.33 -13.58 1.37
N GLU A 160 15.83 -14.56 2.12
CA GLU A 160 14.44 -14.54 2.63
C GLU A 160 14.23 -13.35 3.59
N GLU A 161 15.20 -13.09 4.46
CA GLU A 161 15.17 -11.91 5.33
C GLU A 161 15.16 -10.62 4.50
N LEU A 162 16.02 -10.50 3.48
CA LEU A 162 16.06 -9.33 2.59
C LEU A 162 14.72 -9.10 1.89
N LEU A 163 14.04 -10.15 1.44
CA LEU A 163 12.72 -10.07 0.79
C LEU A 163 11.59 -9.73 1.76
N SER A 164 11.80 -9.90 3.07
CA SER A 164 10.85 -9.50 4.12
C SER A 164 10.97 -8.02 4.52
N LEU A 165 12.09 -7.37 4.19
CA LEU A 165 12.34 -5.99 4.58
C LEU A 165 11.44 -4.98 3.85
N ALA A 166 11.14 -3.89 4.55
CA ALA A 166 10.52 -2.72 3.95
C ALA A 166 11.44 -2.11 2.87
N PRO A 167 10.89 -1.46 1.82
CA PRO A 167 11.67 -0.95 0.70
C PRO A 167 12.81 -0.01 1.08
N GLU A 168 12.58 0.86 2.07
CA GLU A 168 13.57 1.81 2.56
C GLU A 168 14.78 1.09 3.15
N LYS A 169 14.56 -0.05 3.82
CA LYS A 169 15.62 -0.88 4.39
C LYS A 169 16.40 -1.64 3.32
N VAL A 170 15.73 -2.08 2.26
CA VAL A 170 16.40 -2.69 1.09
C VAL A 170 17.30 -1.66 0.40
N LEU A 171 16.84 -0.43 0.19
CA LEU A 171 17.66 0.65 -0.38
C LEU A 171 18.85 1.01 0.50
N LEU A 172 18.68 1.04 1.83
CA LEU A 172 19.81 1.24 2.74
C LEU A 172 20.85 0.11 2.62
N LYS A 173 20.42 -1.15 2.57
CA LYS A 173 21.33 -2.29 2.35
C LYS A 173 22.06 -2.17 1.02
N TRP A 174 21.34 -1.85 -0.06
CA TRP A 174 21.91 -1.64 -1.39
C TRP A 174 22.93 -0.49 -1.44
N MET A 175 22.59 0.65 -0.85
CA MET A 175 23.48 1.81 -0.83
C MET A 175 24.77 1.50 -0.07
N ASN A 176 24.66 0.89 1.12
CA ASN A 176 25.84 0.51 1.90
C ASN A 176 26.69 -0.57 1.21
N PHE A 177 26.07 -1.48 0.44
CA PHE A 177 26.78 -2.49 -0.32
C PHE A 177 27.77 -1.85 -1.32
N HIS A 178 27.33 -0.86 -2.09
CA HIS A 178 28.20 -0.15 -3.02
C HIS A 178 29.17 0.80 -2.34
N LEU A 179 28.74 1.50 -1.29
CA LEU A 179 29.62 2.38 -0.50
C LEU A 179 30.81 1.61 0.10
N LYS A 180 30.58 0.39 0.60
CA LYS A 180 31.64 -0.48 1.11
C LYS A 180 32.63 -0.90 0.02
N LYS A 181 32.17 -1.13 -1.22
CA LYS A 181 33.04 -1.48 -2.37
C LYS A 181 34.02 -0.36 -2.71
N VAL A 182 33.63 0.91 -2.53
CA VAL A 182 34.48 2.09 -2.80
C VAL A 182 35.19 2.65 -1.57
N GLY A 183 35.18 1.92 -0.45
CA GLY A 183 35.95 2.29 0.75
C GLY A 183 35.35 3.43 1.58
N TYR A 184 34.05 3.70 1.46
CA TYR A 184 33.38 4.70 2.31
C TYR A 184 33.30 4.19 3.76
N GLU A 185 33.84 4.96 4.71
CA GLU A 185 34.01 4.51 6.10
C GLU A 185 32.71 4.56 6.93
N LYS A 186 31.79 5.49 6.61
CA LYS A 186 30.56 5.69 7.37
C LYS A 186 29.47 4.73 6.90
N GLN A 187 28.62 4.30 7.83
CA GLN A 187 27.43 3.51 7.51
C GLN A 187 26.20 4.42 7.38
N VAL A 188 25.45 4.29 6.28
CA VAL A 188 24.20 5.03 6.06
C VAL A 188 23.05 4.24 6.69
N THR A 189 22.34 4.86 7.63
CA THR A 189 21.25 4.22 8.41
C THR A 189 19.89 4.89 8.21
N ASN A 190 19.87 6.08 7.62
CA ASN A 190 18.68 6.88 7.34
C ASN A 190 18.86 7.73 6.06
N PHE A 191 17.76 8.22 5.50
CA PHE A 191 17.75 9.10 4.33
C PHE A 191 17.75 10.59 4.68
N SER A 192 18.19 10.96 5.88
CA SER A 192 18.18 12.35 6.33
C SER A 192 19.58 12.79 6.74
N THR A 193 19.93 12.72 8.03
CA THR A 193 21.20 13.21 8.58
C THR A 193 22.42 12.61 7.89
N ASP A 194 22.35 11.34 7.50
CA ASP A 194 23.49 10.60 6.95
C ASP A 194 23.78 10.98 5.49
N LEU A 195 22.88 11.75 4.85
CA LEU A 195 22.98 12.17 3.46
C LEU A 195 23.11 13.70 3.29
N LYS A 196 22.99 14.48 4.37
CA LYS A 196 22.93 15.96 4.32
C LYS A 196 24.17 16.61 3.74
N ASP A 197 25.33 16.00 3.97
CA ASP A 197 26.60 16.53 3.47
C ASP A 197 26.83 16.19 1.98
N GLY A 198 25.99 15.33 1.37
CA GLY A 198 26.15 14.87 -0.01
C GLY A 198 27.37 13.95 -0.24
N GLU A 199 28.13 13.60 0.80
CA GLU A 199 29.33 12.78 0.70
C GLU A 199 28.97 11.36 0.25
N ALA A 200 28.01 10.74 0.94
CA ALA A 200 27.54 9.39 0.60
C ALA A 200 26.99 9.31 -0.84
N TYR A 201 26.32 10.36 -1.34
CA TYR A 201 25.88 10.39 -2.73
C TYR A 201 27.05 10.46 -3.72
N ALA A 202 28.06 11.28 -3.44
CA ALA A 202 29.23 11.38 -4.29
C ALA A 202 29.94 10.02 -4.41
N TYR A 203 30.15 9.30 -3.29
CA TYR A 203 30.72 7.95 -3.30
C TYR A 203 29.83 6.94 -4.04
N LEU A 204 28.52 6.97 -3.80
CA LEU A 204 27.58 6.06 -4.46
C LEU A 204 27.60 6.24 -5.99
N LEU A 205 27.51 7.48 -6.47
CA LEU A 205 27.57 7.77 -7.91
C LEU A 205 28.93 7.40 -8.50
N ASN A 206 30.02 7.54 -7.73
CA ASN A 206 31.34 7.07 -8.12
C ASN A 206 31.43 5.56 -8.26
N ALA A 207 30.78 4.81 -7.36
CA ALA A 207 30.71 3.36 -7.41
C ALA A 207 29.90 2.87 -8.62
N LEU A 208 28.78 3.53 -8.89
CA LEU A 208 27.84 3.11 -9.93
C LEU A 208 28.29 3.54 -11.32
N ALA A 209 28.79 4.77 -11.46
CA ALA A 209 29.10 5.43 -12.73
C ALA A 209 30.45 6.17 -12.68
N PRO A 210 31.56 5.44 -12.50
CA PRO A 210 32.90 6.04 -12.43
C PRO A 210 33.25 6.85 -13.69
N GLU A 211 32.65 6.55 -14.84
CA GLU A 211 32.84 7.27 -16.10
C GLU A 211 32.29 8.71 -16.10
N HIS A 212 31.42 9.05 -15.16
CA HIS A 212 30.82 10.39 -15.04
C HIS A 212 31.31 11.17 -13.83
N SER A 213 32.17 10.55 -13.03
CA SER A 213 32.69 11.13 -11.80
C SER A 213 33.83 12.11 -12.05
N THR A 214 33.85 13.16 -11.26
CA THR A 214 34.93 14.14 -11.25
C THR A 214 35.58 14.16 -9.87
N PRO A 215 36.91 14.06 -9.73
CA PRO A 215 37.61 14.07 -8.43
C PRO A 215 37.22 15.25 -7.53
N SER A 216 36.89 16.39 -8.15
CA SER A 216 36.44 17.62 -7.49
C SER A 216 35.21 17.45 -6.60
N THR A 217 34.33 16.46 -6.82
CA THR A 217 33.13 16.28 -5.98
C THR A 217 33.47 15.86 -4.55
N LEU A 218 34.52 15.05 -4.38
CA LEU A 218 34.95 14.57 -3.06
C LEU A 218 35.82 15.61 -2.34
N ASP A 219 36.57 16.41 -3.10
CA ASP A 219 37.42 17.47 -2.57
C ASP A 219 36.65 18.76 -2.20
N THR A 220 35.41 18.90 -2.67
CA THR A 220 34.55 20.07 -2.40
C THR A 220 34.18 20.11 -0.92
N SER A 221 34.49 21.20 -0.23
CA SER A 221 34.22 21.37 1.21
C SER A 221 32.83 21.92 1.52
N ASP A 222 32.20 22.66 0.61
CA ASP A 222 30.83 23.16 0.78
C ASP A 222 29.78 22.08 0.44
N PRO A 223 28.90 21.69 1.39
CA PRO A 223 27.84 20.72 1.14
C PRO A 223 26.86 21.12 0.03
N THR A 224 26.59 22.42 -0.14
CA THR A 224 25.62 22.90 -1.13
C THR A 224 26.17 22.77 -2.55
N GLU A 225 27.41 23.18 -2.75
CA GLU A 225 28.15 22.96 -3.99
C GLU A 225 28.25 21.48 -4.32
N ARG A 226 28.62 20.64 -3.33
CA ARG A 226 28.69 19.18 -3.49
C ARG A 226 27.35 18.59 -3.91
N ALA A 227 26.26 18.98 -3.25
CA ALA A 227 24.90 18.55 -3.59
C ALA A 227 24.51 18.94 -5.03
N ASN A 228 24.92 20.13 -5.50
CA ASN A 228 24.67 20.53 -6.88
C ASN A 228 25.44 19.67 -7.89
N MET A 229 26.69 19.34 -7.61
CA MET A 229 27.49 18.46 -8.46
C MET A 229 26.92 17.02 -8.48
N VAL A 230 26.48 16.50 -7.33
CA VAL A 230 25.79 15.20 -7.22
C VAL A 230 24.57 15.16 -8.13
N LEU A 231 23.74 16.21 -8.13
CA LEU A 231 22.56 16.28 -8.98
C LEU A 231 22.91 16.36 -10.47
N GLN A 232 23.95 17.12 -10.84
CA GLN A 232 24.45 17.17 -12.21
C GLN A 232 24.99 15.83 -12.70
N GLN A 233 25.65 15.07 -11.82
CA GLN A 233 26.13 13.72 -12.15
C GLN A 233 24.97 12.73 -12.28
N ALA A 234 23.97 12.81 -11.40
CA ALA A 234 22.77 11.96 -11.51
C ALA A 234 21.97 12.23 -12.79
N GLU A 235 21.91 13.48 -13.26
CA GLU A 235 21.25 13.84 -14.52
C GLU A 235 21.88 13.13 -15.74
N LYS A 236 23.20 12.88 -15.70
CA LYS A 236 23.90 12.08 -16.72
C LYS A 236 23.51 10.58 -16.70
N LEU A 237 22.92 10.10 -15.59
CA LEU A 237 22.37 8.74 -15.44
C LEU A 237 20.89 8.68 -15.80
N GLU A 238 20.40 9.65 -16.56
CA GLU A 238 18.99 9.80 -16.92
C GLU A 238 18.06 9.89 -15.69
N CYS A 239 18.62 10.20 -14.51
CA CYS A 239 17.82 10.46 -13.32
C CYS A 239 17.22 11.86 -13.49
N LYS A 240 15.97 11.92 -13.93
CA LYS A 240 15.17 13.15 -14.01
C LYS A 240 15.27 13.95 -12.71
N ARG A 241 15.72 15.20 -12.82
CA ARG A 241 15.87 16.12 -11.69
C ARG A 241 14.52 16.47 -11.09
N PHE A 242 14.26 16.01 -9.87
CA PHE A 242 13.09 16.41 -9.07
C PHE A 242 13.49 17.03 -7.73
N LEU A 243 14.78 17.01 -7.38
CA LEU A 243 15.34 17.41 -6.09
C LEU A 243 16.31 18.59 -6.29
N THR A 244 16.36 19.52 -5.33
CA THR A 244 17.27 20.68 -5.34
C THR A 244 18.44 20.49 -4.38
N PRO A 245 19.60 21.18 -4.58
CA PRO A 245 20.73 21.08 -3.65
C PRO A 245 20.33 21.38 -2.20
N LYS A 246 19.40 22.32 -2.02
CA LYS A 246 18.85 22.68 -0.70
C LYS A 246 18.16 21.51 -0.02
N ASP A 247 17.40 20.69 -0.75
CA ASP A 247 16.66 19.56 -0.19
C ASP A 247 17.59 18.44 0.32
N ILE A 248 18.76 18.28 -0.30
CA ILE A 248 19.83 17.38 0.18
C ILE A 248 20.38 17.94 1.50
N VAL A 249 20.81 19.20 1.51
CA VAL A 249 21.48 19.82 2.67
C VAL A 249 20.54 19.96 3.87
N GLU A 250 19.26 20.23 3.64
CA GLU A 250 18.24 20.22 4.69
C GLU A 250 17.93 18.80 5.19
N GLY A 251 18.27 17.77 4.40
CA GLY A 251 18.09 16.35 4.72
C GLY A 251 16.64 15.94 4.76
N SER A 252 15.86 16.36 3.76
CA SER A 252 14.47 15.96 3.61
C SER A 252 14.37 14.43 3.42
N PRO A 253 13.83 13.66 4.38
CA PRO A 253 13.92 12.20 4.33
C PRO A 253 13.23 11.59 3.11
N ASN A 254 12.04 12.09 2.76
CA ASN A 254 11.22 11.55 1.68
C ASN A 254 11.83 11.86 0.30
N LEU A 255 12.35 13.07 0.12
CA LEU A 255 12.97 13.48 -1.14
C LEU A 255 14.26 12.70 -1.38
N ASN A 256 15.11 12.56 -0.35
CA ASN A 256 16.31 11.77 -0.43
C ASN A 256 16.01 10.28 -0.69
N LEU A 257 15.01 9.70 -0.01
CA LEU A 257 14.56 8.33 -0.28
C LEU A 257 14.15 8.15 -1.74
N ALA A 258 13.32 9.05 -2.28
CA ALA A 258 12.90 9.01 -3.68
C ALA A 258 14.10 9.12 -4.64
N PHE A 259 15.13 9.89 -4.27
CA PHE A 259 16.28 10.12 -5.13
C PHE A 259 17.18 8.88 -5.16
N VAL A 260 17.44 8.27 -4.00
CA VAL A 260 18.13 6.97 -3.92
C VAL A 260 17.37 5.90 -4.70
N ALA A 261 16.04 5.87 -4.60
CA ALA A 261 15.22 4.92 -5.33
C ALA A 261 15.30 5.11 -6.86
N GLN A 262 15.37 6.35 -7.33
CA GLN A 262 15.53 6.66 -8.75
C GLN A 262 16.91 6.21 -9.27
N ILE A 263 17.98 6.47 -8.50
CA ILE A 263 19.33 5.99 -8.84
C ILE A 263 19.32 4.47 -8.92
N PHE A 264 18.71 3.77 -7.95
CA PHE A 264 18.57 2.32 -7.98
C PHE A 264 17.85 1.83 -9.24
N HIS A 265 16.74 2.46 -9.61
CA HIS A 265 15.95 2.06 -10.78
C HIS A 265 16.72 2.22 -12.09
N ASN A 266 17.44 3.32 -12.25
CA ASN A 266 18.20 3.60 -13.48
C ASN A 266 19.50 2.80 -13.53
N ARG A 267 20.17 2.60 -12.38
CA ARG A 267 21.48 1.93 -12.32
C ARG A 267 21.73 1.31 -10.95
N ASN A 268 21.26 0.08 -10.77
CA ASN A 268 21.49 -0.65 -9.52
C ASN A 268 22.93 -1.16 -9.34
N GLY A 269 23.72 -1.27 -10.41
CA GLY A 269 25.12 -1.71 -10.35
C GLY A 269 25.34 -3.15 -9.87
N LEU A 270 24.29 -3.97 -9.86
CA LEU A 270 24.34 -5.38 -9.45
C LEU A 270 24.60 -6.25 -10.68
N SER A 271 25.51 -7.21 -10.57
CA SER A 271 25.92 -8.09 -11.66
C SER A 271 24.92 -9.23 -11.89
N THR A 272 24.88 -9.74 -13.12
CA THR A 272 24.05 -10.91 -13.48
C THR A 272 24.78 -12.24 -13.29
N GLU A 273 26.07 -12.22 -12.91
CA GLU A 273 26.99 -13.36 -13.09
C GLU A 273 27.36 -14.14 -11.82
N SER A 274 26.82 -13.84 -10.64
CA SER A 274 27.21 -14.57 -9.41
C SER A 274 26.12 -15.46 -8.79
N LYS A 275 26.45 -16.76 -8.76
CA LYS A 275 25.80 -17.97 -8.21
C LYS A 275 24.63 -18.53 -9.05
N ASN A 276 24.87 -19.73 -9.59
CA ASN A 276 23.89 -20.68 -10.15
C ASN A 276 22.81 -21.05 -9.11
N MET A 277 21.96 -20.11 -8.75
CA MET A 277 20.66 -20.38 -8.16
C MET A 277 19.68 -19.71 -9.08
N SER A 278 18.97 -20.51 -9.86
CA SER A 278 17.90 -19.97 -10.69
C SER A 278 16.92 -19.27 -9.76
N TYR A 279 16.55 -18.03 -10.06
CA TYR A 279 15.45 -17.34 -9.39
C TYR A 279 14.15 -18.18 -9.35
N ALA A 280 13.99 -19.09 -10.33
CA ALA A 280 12.89 -20.06 -10.38
C ALA A 280 13.03 -21.22 -9.36
N GLU A 281 14.21 -21.49 -8.81
CA GLU A 281 14.44 -22.50 -7.77
C GLU A 281 14.27 -21.92 -6.34
N MET A 282 14.49 -20.62 -6.14
CA MET A 282 14.25 -19.95 -4.85
C MET A 282 12.78 -19.55 -4.65
N MET A 283 12.04 -19.33 -5.75
CA MET A 283 10.59 -19.13 -5.74
C MET A 283 9.89 -20.47 -5.99
N THR A 284 10.01 -21.41 -5.05
CA THR A 284 9.23 -22.66 -5.08
C THR A 284 7.73 -22.45 -4.84
N ASP A 285 7.31 -21.21 -4.58
CA ASP A 285 5.91 -20.89 -4.39
C ASP A 285 5.20 -20.91 -5.74
N ASP A 286 4.18 -21.76 -5.85
CA ASP A 286 3.33 -21.75 -7.03
C ASP A 286 2.72 -20.35 -7.26
N VAL A 287 2.36 -20.07 -8.51
CA VAL A 287 1.78 -18.79 -8.91
C VAL A 287 0.55 -18.42 -8.08
N GLU A 288 -0.18 -19.44 -7.58
CA GLU A 288 -1.36 -19.28 -6.73
C GLU A 288 -1.00 -18.76 -5.34
N THR A 289 0.00 -19.36 -4.67
CA THR A 289 0.52 -18.96 -3.37
C THR A 289 1.03 -17.52 -3.41
N SER A 290 1.71 -17.12 -4.49
CA SER A 290 2.17 -15.73 -4.67
C SER A 290 1.00 -14.73 -4.79
N ARG A 291 -0.08 -15.12 -5.47
CA ARG A 291 -1.29 -14.29 -5.62
C ARG A 291 -2.05 -14.18 -4.30
N GLU A 292 -2.18 -15.29 -3.57
CA GLU A 292 -2.84 -15.34 -2.27
C GLU A 292 -2.08 -14.53 -1.21
N GLU A 293 -0.75 -14.66 -1.14
CA GLU A 293 0.13 -13.84 -0.28
C GLU A 293 -0.20 -12.37 -0.47
N ARG A 294 -0.15 -11.91 -1.73
CA ARG A 294 -0.39 -10.50 -2.07
C ARG A 294 -1.80 -10.09 -1.69
N CYS A 295 -2.80 -10.92 -1.99
CA CYS A 295 -4.20 -10.64 -1.69
C CYS A 295 -4.41 -10.43 -0.19
N PHE A 296 -3.95 -11.36 0.64
CA PHE A 296 -4.13 -11.27 2.09
C PHE A 296 -3.28 -10.17 2.72
N ARG A 297 -2.05 -9.94 2.25
CA ARG A 297 -1.21 -8.84 2.73
C ARG A 297 -1.87 -7.48 2.50
N LEU A 298 -2.36 -7.23 1.28
CA LEU A 298 -3.05 -5.98 0.96
C LEU A 298 -4.36 -5.83 1.74
N TRP A 299 -5.11 -6.93 1.90
CA TRP A 299 -6.31 -6.92 2.72
C TRP A 299 -6.00 -6.54 4.17
N ILE A 300 -5.01 -7.19 4.81
CA ILE A 300 -4.62 -6.90 6.19
C ILE A 300 -4.19 -5.44 6.36
N ASN A 301 -3.32 -4.93 5.47
CA ASN A 301 -2.85 -3.54 5.54
C ASN A 301 -4.00 -2.54 5.33
N SER A 302 -5.07 -2.93 4.64
CA SER A 302 -6.26 -2.08 4.46
C SER A 302 -7.17 -1.99 5.70
N LEU A 303 -7.01 -2.88 6.69
CA LEU A 303 -7.86 -2.91 7.89
C LEU A 303 -7.50 -1.84 8.91
N GLY A 304 -6.33 -1.20 8.82
CA GLY A 304 -5.90 -0.22 9.82
C GLY A 304 -5.48 -0.83 11.14
N ILE A 305 -4.71 -1.91 11.05
CA ILE A 305 -3.93 -2.45 12.16
C ILE A 305 -2.67 -1.60 12.38
N SER A 306 -2.00 -1.76 13.51
CA SER A 306 -0.81 -0.95 13.84
C SER A 306 0.44 -1.43 13.11
N THR A 307 0.52 -2.73 12.84
CA THR A 307 1.66 -3.36 12.19
C THR A 307 1.48 -3.39 10.67
N TYR A 308 2.45 -2.89 9.91
CA TYR A 308 2.46 -3.02 8.46
C TYR A 308 3.04 -4.38 8.04
N VAL A 309 2.35 -5.10 7.16
CA VAL A 309 2.77 -6.41 6.65
C VAL A 309 3.51 -6.24 5.32
N ASN A 310 4.78 -6.65 5.30
CA ASN A 310 5.65 -6.63 4.13
C ASN A 310 5.74 -8.00 3.46
N ASN A 311 5.81 -9.07 4.26
CA ASN A 311 5.79 -10.46 3.81
C ASN A 311 4.84 -11.23 4.73
N LEU A 312 3.69 -11.63 4.17
CA LEU A 312 2.64 -12.29 4.94
C LEU A 312 3.15 -13.52 5.70
N PHE A 313 3.92 -14.38 5.03
CA PHE A 313 4.31 -15.67 5.58
C PHE A 313 5.35 -15.56 6.69
N GLU A 314 6.12 -14.48 6.73
CA GLU A 314 7.09 -14.21 7.80
C GLU A 314 6.50 -13.37 8.94
N ASP A 315 5.80 -12.29 8.60
CA ASP A 315 5.36 -11.30 9.58
C ASP A 315 4.29 -11.85 10.54
N VAL A 316 3.51 -12.85 10.11
CA VAL A 316 2.46 -13.48 10.94
C VAL A 316 2.98 -14.56 11.88
N ARG A 317 4.22 -15.04 11.73
CA ARG A 317 4.76 -16.22 12.46
C ARG A 317 4.86 -16.04 13.97
N ASN A 318 4.89 -14.80 14.44
CA ASN A 318 4.89 -14.50 15.88
C ASN A 318 3.46 -14.37 16.46
N GLY A 319 2.43 -14.51 15.64
CA GLY A 319 1.00 -14.43 15.99
C GLY A 319 0.47 -13.02 16.25
N TRP A 320 1.33 -12.00 16.37
CA TRP A 320 0.92 -10.64 16.76
C TRP A 320 0.01 -9.99 15.72
N VAL A 321 0.41 -10.02 14.44
CA VAL A 321 -0.39 -9.45 13.34
C VAL A 321 -1.77 -10.09 13.29
N MET A 322 -1.85 -11.41 13.43
CA MET A 322 -3.13 -12.14 13.39
C MET A 322 -4.03 -11.76 14.58
N LEU A 323 -3.47 -11.53 15.77
CA LEU A 323 -4.22 -10.99 16.91
C LEU A 323 -4.72 -9.57 16.64
N GLU A 324 -3.89 -8.68 16.08
CA GLU A 324 -4.35 -7.32 15.71
C GLU A 324 -5.52 -7.37 14.71
N VAL A 325 -5.45 -8.25 13.71
CA VAL A 325 -6.53 -8.43 12.74
C VAL A 325 -7.80 -8.96 13.41
N LEU A 326 -7.69 -9.96 14.28
CA LEU A 326 -8.82 -10.52 15.02
C LEU A 326 -9.51 -9.47 15.90
N ASP A 327 -8.76 -8.67 16.66
CA ASP A 327 -9.33 -7.62 17.51
C ASP A 327 -9.90 -6.47 16.67
N LYS A 328 -9.31 -6.18 15.50
CA LYS A 328 -9.83 -5.14 14.61
C LYS A 328 -11.17 -5.54 13.99
N LEU A 329 -11.31 -6.79 13.55
CA LEU A 329 -12.53 -7.30 12.95
C LEU A 329 -13.60 -7.65 13.99
N PHE A 330 -13.17 -8.17 15.15
CA PHE A 330 -14.03 -8.63 16.24
C PHE A 330 -13.50 -8.09 17.58
N PRO A 331 -13.78 -6.81 17.90
CA PRO A 331 -13.30 -6.17 19.11
C PRO A 331 -13.64 -6.94 20.38
N GLY A 332 -12.64 -7.15 21.23
CA GLY A 332 -12.80 -7.84 22.52
C GLY A 332 -12.68 -9.37 22.46
N THR A 333 -12.40 -9.95 21.29
CA THR A 333 -12.07 -11.37 21.17
C THR A 333 -10.65 -11.70 21.63
N VAL A 334 -9.73 -10.73 21.56
CA VAL A 334 -8.33 -10.91 21.93
C VAL A 334 -8.10 -10.54 23.40
N ASN A 335 -7.43 -11.44 24.13
CA ASN A 335 -6.93 -11.18 25.47
C ASN A 335 -5.50 -10.64 25.41
N TRP A 336 -5.37 -9.33 25.27
CA TRP A 336 -4.08 -8.64 25.21
C TRP A 336 -3.20 -8.83 26.46
N LYS A 337 -3.76 -9.22 27.62
CA LYS A 337 -2.96 -9.53 28.82
C LYS A 337 -2.17 -10.82 28.68
N GLN A 338 -2.62 -11.74 27.82
CA GLN A 338 -1.97 -13.01 27.52
C GLN A 338 -1.16 -12.97 26.21
N ALA A 339 -1.22 -11.84 25.48
CA ALA A 339 -0.48 -11.65 24.25
C ALA A 339 0.93 -11.10 24.53
N ASN A 340 1.92 -11.62 23.82
CA ASN A 340 3.31 -11.19 23.89
C ASN A 340 3.63 -10.24 22.73
N LYS A 341 3.92 -8.97 23.04
CA LYS A 341 4.25 -7.95 22.03
C LYS A 341 5.67 -8.15 21.44
N PRO A 342 5.87 -8.04 20.11
CA PRO A 342 7.19 -8.04 19.50
C PRO A 342 8.11 -6.90 19.99
N PRO A 343 9.46 -7.06 19.93
CA PRO A 343 10.18 -8.22 19.41
C PRO A 343 10.19 -9.42 20.39
N ILE A 344 9.88 -10.62 19.89
CA ILE A 344 9.78 -11.84 20.70
C ILE A 344 11.01 -12.71 20.50
N LYS A 345 11.89 -12.77 21.52
CA LYS A 345 13.09 -13.63 21.51
C LYS A 345 12.79 -15.09 21.85
N MET A 346 11.90 -15.34 22.81
CA MET A 346 11.63 -16.69 23.30
C MET A 346 10.62 -17.41 22.39
N PRO A 347 10.96 -18.58 21.80
CA PRO A 347 10.07 -19.28 20.87
C PRO A 347 8.69 -19.60 21.45
N PHE A 348 8.61 -20.05 22.70
CA PHE A 348 7.33 -20.42 23.33
C PHE A 348 6.34 -19.25 23.41
N LYS A 349 6.80 -18.00 23.51
CA LYS A 349 5.94 -16.80 23.51
C LYS A 349 5.29 -16.55 22.16
N LYS A 350 5.95 -16.92 21.05
CA LYS A 350 5.34 -16.91 19.71
C LYS A 350 4.22 -17.95 19.63
N VAL A 351 4.46 -19.12 20.21
CA VAL A 351 3.48 -20.22 20.28
C VAL A 351 2.27 -19.83 21.11
N GLU A 352 2.45 -19.15 22.25
CA GLU A 352 1.34 -18.64 23.07
C GLU A 352 0.42 -17.70 22.28
N ASN A 353 0.98 -16.75 21.53
CA ASN A 353 0.21 -15.87 20.66
C ASN A 353 -0.56 -16.66 19.60
N CYS A 354 0.13 -17.57 18.88
CA CYS A 354 -0.49 -18.35 17.81
C CYS A 354 -1.56 -19.31 18.35
N ASN A 355 -1.38 -19.87 19.55
CA ASN A 355 -2.41 -20.68 20.20
C ASN A 355 -3.66 -19.85 20.50
N GLN A 356 -3.50 -18.61 20.96
CA GLN A 356 -4.64 -17.71 21.16
C GLN A 356 -5.38 -17.43 19.84
N VAL A 357 -4.65 -17.18 18.74
CA VAL A 357 -5.22 -17.02 17.39
C VAL A 357 -6.05 -18.24 16.98
N ILE A 358 -5.50 -19.44 17.13
CA ILE A 358 -6.20 -20.68 16.77
C ILE A 358 -7.41 -20.93 17.66
N ASN A 359 -7.32 -20.64 18.96
CA ASN A 359 -8.45 -20.78 19.88
C ASN A 359 -9.59 -19.82 19.53
N ILE A 360 -9.29 -18.55 19.26
CA ILE A 360 -10.30 -17.58 18.80
C ILE A 360 -10.91 -18.05 17.49
N GLY A 361 -10.10 -18.56 16.53
CA GLY A 361 -10.62 -19.12 15.29
C GLY A 361 -11.60 -20.28 15.51
N LYS A 362 -11.33 -21.16 16.48
CA LYS A 362 -12.25 -22.24 16.87
C LYS A 362 -13.53 -21.70 17.50
N ASP A 363 -13.45 -20.69 18.35
CA ASP A 363 -14.62 -20.02 18.94
C ASP A 363 -15.48 -19.32 17.88
N LEU A 364 -14.87 -18.85 16.79
CA LEU A 364 -15.54 -18.32 15.59
C LEU A 364 -16.03 -19.42 14.62
N ASN A 365 -15.94 -20.70 15.02
CA ASN A 365 -16.32 -21.87 14.23
C ASN A 365 -15.54 -22.07 12.92
N PHE A 366 -14.26 -21.67 12.88
CA PHE A 366 -13.40 -22.00 11.75
C PHE A 366 -13.03 -23.49 11.74
N SER A 367 -12.93 -24.05 10.55
CA SER A 367 -12.43 -25.39 10.33
C SER A 367 -10.91 -25.42 10.55
N LEU A 368 -10.52 -25.80 11.76
CA LEU A 368 -9.12 -25.85 12.24
C LEU A 368 -8.80 -27.24 12.81
N VAL A 369 -9.22 -28.29 12.09
CA VAL A 369 -8.99 -29.69 12.48
C VAL A 369 -7.50 -29.98 12.39
N ASN A 370 -6.90 -30.46 13.49
CA ASN A 370 -5.47 -30.75 13.62
C ASN A 370 -4.55 -29.55 13.34
N VAL A 371 -5.03 -28.32 13.57
CA VAL A 371 -4.22 -27.09 13.49
C VAL A 371 -3.86 -26.60 14.90
N ALA A 372 -2.60 -26.28 15.12
CA ALA A 372 -2.05 -25.75 16.36
C ALA A 372 -1.25 -24.46 16.14
N GLY A 373 -0.95 -23.72 17.21
CA GLY A 373 -0.16 -22.49 17.11
C GLY A 373 1.25 -22.72 16.56
N ASN A 374 1.84 -23.90 16.81
CA ASN A 374 3.16 -24.27 16.26
C ASN A 374 3.20 -24.30 14.73
N ASP A 375 2.09 -24.63 14.07
CA ASP A 375 2.04 -24.65 12.60
C ASP A 375 2.22 -23.25 12.01
N VAL A 376 1.65 -22.24 12.67
CA VAL A 376 1.81 -20.83 12.29
C VAL A 376 3.24 -20.36 12.57
N VAL A 377 3.80 -20.70 13.73
CA VAL A 377 5.21 -20.37 14.06
C VAL A 377 6.19 -21.00 13.08
N ALA A 378 5.91 -22.24 12.65
CA ALA A 378 6.68 -22.95 11.64
C ALA A 378 6.58 -22.32 10.23
N GLY A 379 5.65 -21.40 10.00
CA GLY A 379 5.46 -20.75 8.69
C GLY A 379 4.72 -21.64 7.69
N ASN A 380 3.79 -22.50 8.15
CA ASN A 380 3.02 -23.35 7.26
C ASN A 380 2.07 -22.52 6.38
N LYS A 381 2.53 -22.19 5.16
CA LYS A 381 1.86 -21.29 4.20
C LYS A 381 0.40 -21.69 3.95
N LYS A 382 0.15 -22.98 3.73
CA LYS A 382 -1.19 -23.53 3.47
C LYS A 382 -2.15 -23.28 4.64
N LEU A 383 -1.69 -23.49 5.88
CA LEU A 383 -2.53 -23.29 7.06
C LEU A 383 -2.76 -21.81 7.36
N ILE A 384 -1.76 -20.96 7.12
CA ILE A 384 -1.87 -19.50 7.21
C ILE A 384 -2.92 -18.99 6.22
N VAL A 385 -2.80 -19.37 4.93
CA VAL A 385 -3.79 -19.03 3.89
C VAL A 385 -5.18 -19.52 4.25
N ALA A 386 -5.32 -20.78 4.67
CA ALA A 386 -6.63 -21.34 5.03
C ALA A 386 -7.28 -20.61 6.21
N PHE A 387 -6.49 -20.18 7.20
CA PHE A 387 -7.00 -19.36 8.31
C PHE A 387 -7.43 -17.98 7.84
N LEU A 388 -6.59 -17.28 7.07
CA LEU A 388 -6.85 -15.93 6.60
C LEU A 388 -8.04 -15.88 5.63
N TRP A 389 -8.21 -16.91 4.79
CA TRP A 389 -9.39 -17.06 3.95
C TRP A 389 -10.67 -17.15 4.76
N GLN A 390 -10.70 -18.04 5.78
CA GLN A 390 -11.85 -18.18 6.66
C GLN A 390 -12.15 -16.87 7.40
N LEU A 391 -11.12 -16.16 7.85
CA LEU A 391 -11.24 -14.88 8.52
C LEU A 391 -11.82 -13.79 7.62
N MET A 392 -11.29 -13.65 6.39
CA MET A 392 -11.80 -12.71 5.39
C MET A 392 -13.25 -13.02 5.03
N ARG A 393 -13.57 -14.29 4.73
CA ARG A 393 -14.93 -14.73 4.41
C ARG A 393 -15.88 -14.44 5.57
N PHE A 394 -15.50 -14.79 6.79
CA PHE A 394 -16.32 -14.56 7.98
C PHE A 394 -16.57 -13.07 8.22
N SER A 395 -15.55 -12.21 8.03
CA SER A 395 -15.71 -10.76 8.14
C SER A 395 -16.74 -10.19 7.16
N MET A 396 -16.77 -10.69 5.92
CA MET A 396 -17.80 -10.30 4.94
C MET A 396 -19.19 -10.76 5.32
N LEU A 397 -19.33 -11.98 5.82
CA LEU A 397 -20.63 -12.47 6.28
C LEU A 397 -21.15 -11.64 7.47
N GLN A 398 -20.28 -11.25 8.41
CA GLN A 398 -20.68 -10.37 9.51
C GLN A 398 -21.08 -8.97 9.02
N LEU A 399 -20.34 -8.40 8.06
CA LEU A 399 -20.71 -7.12 7.46
C LEU A 399 -22.09 -7.18 6.78
N LEU A 400 -22.34 -8.22 5.98
CA LEU A 400 -23.65 -8.41 5.33
C LEU A 400 -24.78 -8.65 6.35
N LYS A 401 -24.48 -9.38 7.44
CA LYS A 401 -25.44 -9.63 8.54
C LYS A 401 -25.84 -8.32 9.21
N ASN A 402 -24.88 -7.43 9.46
CA ASN A 402 -25.12 -6.13 10.11
C ASN A 402 -25.94 -5.17 9.25
N LEU A 403 -25.82 -5.23 7.92
CA LEU A 403 -26.59 -4.38 6.99
C LEU A 403 -28.07 -4.77 6.90
N ARG A 404 -28.40 -6.04 7.16
CA ARG A 404 -29.77 -6.53 7.05
C ARG A 404 -30.48 -6.37 8.40
N SER A 405 -31.10 -5.21 8.62
CA SER A 405 -32.02 -4.95 9.75
C SER A 405 -33.17 -5.96 9.85
N TYR A 406 -33.52 -6.61 8.74
CA TYR A 406 -34.59 -7.61 8.60
C TYR A 406 -34.08 -9.06 8.50
N SER A 407 -32.84 -9.38 8.90
CA SER A 407 -32.34 -10.76 8.82
C SER A 407 -33.08 -11.73 9.76
N HIS A 408 -33.87 -11.26 10.72
CA HIS A 408 -34.51 -12.09 11.75
C HIS A 408 -33.54 -13.10 12.39
N GLY A 409 -32.24 -12.76 12.45
CA GLY A 409 -31.19 -13.64 12.96
C GLY A 409 -30.73 -14.76 12.03
N LYS A 410 -31.22 -14.86 10.79
CA LYS A 410 -30.77 -15.87 9.83
C LYS A 410 -29.34 -15.57 9.36
N GLU A 411 -28.48 -16.57 9.44
CA GLU A 411 -27.11 -16.50 8.92
C GLU A 411 -27.11 -16.34 7.39
N ILE A 412 -26.20 -15.52 6.89
CA ILE A 412 -26.00 -15.34 5.46
C ILE A 412 -25.03 -16.40 4.98
N THR A 413 -25.44 -17.14 3.96
CA THR A 413 -24.66 -18.19 3.33
C THR A 413 -24.21 -17.79 1.93
N ASP A 414 -23.27 -18.52 1.36
CA ASP A 414 -22.80 -18.31 -0.02
C ASP A 414 -23.96 -18.45 -1.02
N ALA A 415 -24.92 -19.33 -0.73
CA ALA A 415 -26.14 -19.49 -1.53
C ALA A 415 -27.04 -18.25 -1.46
N ASP A 416 -27.12 -17.55 -0.33
CA ASP A 416 -27.89 -16.31 -0.22
C ASP A 416 -27.27 -15.20 -1.09
N ILE A 417 -25.93 -15.12 -1.15
CA ILE A 417 -25.19 -14.16 -1.99
C ILE A 417 -25.40 -14.47 -3.47
N LEU A 418 -25.27 -15.74 -3.87
CA LEU A 418 -25.52 -16.21 -5.23
C LEU A 418 -26.95 -15.86 -5.68
N ASN A 419 -27.94 -16.21 -4.85
CA ASN A 419 -29.35 -15.93 -5.11
C ASN A 419 -29.63 -14.43 -5.19
N TRP A 420 -29.02 -13.62 -4.33
CA TRP A 420 -29.16 -12.17 -4.39
C TRP A 420 -28.64 -11.61 -5.72
N ALA A 421 -27.46 -12.04 -6.16
CA ALA A 421 -26.84 -11.55 -7.40
C ALA A 421 -27.69 -11.91 -8.62
N ASN A 422 -28.07 -13.18 -8.78
CA ASN A 422 -28.94 -13.63 -9.89
C ASN A 422 -30.30 -12.91 -9.88
N ASN A 423 -30.92 -12.74 -8.71
CA ASN A 423 -32.19 -12.02 -8.61
C ASN A 423 -32.05 -10.53 -8.94
N LYS A 424 -30.92 -9.90 -8.59
CA LYS A 424 -30.65 -8.49 -8.87
C LYS A 424 -30.49 -8.25 -10.37
N VAL A 425 -29.74 -9.12 -11.07
CA VAL A 425 -29.59 -9.10 -12.53
C VAL A 425 -30.93 -9.39 -13.22
N LYS A 426 -31.66 -10.40 -12.78
CA LYS A 426 -32.98 -10.73 -13.36
C LYS A 426 -33.97 -9.56 -13.25
N LYS A 427 -33.99 -8.84 -12.12
CA LYS A 427 -34.87 -7.69 -11.89
C LYS A 427 -34.52 -6.48 -12.76
N SER A 428 -33.30 -6.37 -13.27
CA SER A 428 -32.92 -5.30 -14.22
C SER A 428 -33.29 -5.63 -15.67
N GLY A 429 -33.95 -6.77 -15.92
CA GLY A 429 -34.37 -7.21 -17.26
C GLY A 429 -33.29 -7.96 -18.03
N ARG A 430 -32.17 -8.29 -17.39
CA ARG A 430 -31.07 -9.06 -17.98
C ARG A 430 -31.24 -10.56 -17.72
N THR A 431 -30.64 -11.38 -18.58
CA THR A 431 -30.87 -12.83 -18.59
C THR A 431 -29.69 -13.67 -18.11
N THR A 432 -28.50 -13.09 -17.93
CA THR A 432 -27.35 -13.86 -17.45
C THR A 432 -27.56 -14.29 -16.00
N GLN A 433 -27.10 -15.50 -15.69
CA GLN A 433 -27.15 -16.10 -14.37
C GLN A 433 -25.88 -16.93 -14.17
N MET A 434 -25.49 -17.10 -12.91
CA MET A 434 -24.43 -18.02 -12.52
C MET A 434 -24.99 -19.16 -11.67
N GLU A 435 -24.54 -20.38 -11.91
CA GLU A 435 -24.90 -21.55 -11.09
C GLU A 435 -24.07 -21.62 -9.80
N SER A 436 -22.83 -21.11 -9.84
CA SER A 436 -21.93 -21.03 -8.69
C SER A 436 -20.87 -19.95 -8.90
N PHE A 437 -20.11 -19.61 -7.86
CA PHE A 437 -18.93 -18.73 -7.98
C PHE A 437 -17.77 -19.36 -8.77
N LYS A 438 -17.90 -20.62 -9.22
CA LYS A 438 -16.93 -21.34 -10.07
C LYS A 438 -17.42 -21.52 -11.51
N ASP A 439 -18.54 -20.92 -11.86
CA ASP A 439 -19.16 -21.04 -13.18
C ASP A 439 -18.23 -20.45 -14.26
N LYS A 440 -17.95 -21.23 -15.31
CA LYS A 440 -17.04 -20.82 -16.40
C LYS A 440 -17.59 -19.63 -17.19
N SER A 441 -18.91 -19.44 -17.21
CA SER A 441 -19.55 -18.30 -17.88
C SER A 441 -19.13 -16.95 -17.30
N LEU A 442 -18.65 -16.91 -16.04
CA LEU A 442 -18.15 -15.70 -15.39
C LEU A 442 -16.88 -15.15 -16.03
N SER A 443 -16.13 -15.97 -16.78
CA SER A 443 -14.85 -15.59 -17.40
C SER A 443 -14.95 -14.42 -18.38
N ASN A 444 -16.09 -14.23 -19.06
CA ASN A 444 -16.29 -13.13 -20.00
C ASN A 444 -16.61 -11.78 -19.31
N GLY A 445 -16.80 -11.78 -17.98
CA GLY A 445 -17.09 -10.57 -17.18
C GLY A 445 -18.49 -9.97 -17.36
N VAL A 446 -19.30 -10.44 -18.31
CA VAL A 446 -20.60 -9.84 -18.65
C VAL A 446 -21.57 -9.87 -17.47
N PHE A 447 -21.64 -10.99 -16.75
CA PHE A 447 -22.50 -11.12 -15.56
C PHE A 447 -22.20 -10.05 -14.51
N PHE A 448 -20.91 -9.77 -14.26
CA PHE A 448 -20.51 -8.75 -13.29
C PHE A 448 -20.87 -7.34 -13.75
N LEU A 449 -20.73 -7.03 -15.05
CA LEU A 449 -21.14 -5.74 -15.61
C LEU A 449 -22.66 -5.54 -15.58
N GLU A 450 -23.44 -6.60 -15.82
CA GLU A 450 -24.89 -6.58 -15.67
C GLU A 450 -25.31 -6.41 -14.20
N LEU A 451 -24.61 -7.06 -13.27
CA LEU A 451 -24.84 -6.90 -11.84
C LEU A 451 -24.51 -5.48 -11.37
N LEU A 452 -23.38 -4.91 -11.79
CA LEU A 452 -23.01 -3.53 -11.50
C LEU A 452 -24.04 -2.54 -12.06
N THR A 453 -24.46 -2.72 -13.31
CA THR A 453 -25.54 -1.93 -13.92
C THR A 453 -26.85 -2.02 -13.13
N ALA A 454 -27.18 -3.20 -12.60
CA ALA A 454 -28.37 -3.40 -11.80
C ALA A 454 -28.28 -2.74 -10.40
N VAL A 455 -27.07 -2.58 -9.86
CA VAL A 455 -26.80 -1.92 -8.58
C VAL A 455 -26.81 -0.41 -8.75
N GLU A 456 -26.04 0.12 -9.69
CA GLU A 456 -25.96 1.53 -10.04
C GLU A 456 -25.79 1.67 -11.57
N PRO A 457 -26.84 2.03 -12.32
CA PRO A 457 -26.78 2.05 -13.77
C PRO A 457 -25.87 3.14 -14.34
N ARG A 458 -25.50 4.15 -13.53
CA ARG A 458 -24.67 5.28 -13.98
C ARG A 458 -23.19 4.94 -14.15
N VAL A 459 -22.71 3.86 -13.54
CA VAL A 459 -21.27 3.51 -13.54
C VAL A 459 -20.85 2.60 -14.68
N VAL A 460 -21.79 2.09 -15.49
CA VAL A 460 -21.48 1.19 -16.61
C VAL A 460 -21.91 1.82 -17.93
N ASP A 461 -20.93 2.19 -18.75
CA ASP A 461 -21.16 2.53 -20.16
C ASP A 461 -21.01 1.28 -21.03
N TRP A 462 -22.15 0.78 -21.51
CA TRP A 462 -22.23 -0.40 -22.36
C TRP A 462 -21.56 -0.23 -23.74
N ASN A 463 -21.26 0.99 -24.17
CA ASN A 463 -20.50 1.21 -25.41
C ASN A 463 -19.02 0.83 -25.27
N LEU A 464 -18.51 0.78 -24.04
CA LEU A 464 -17.12 0.42 -23.75
C LEU A 464 -16.96 -1.08 -23.49
N VAL A 465 -18.08 -1.79 -23.29
CA VAL A 465 -18.13 -3.21 -22.95
C VAL A 465 -17.93 -4.04 -24.21
N THR A 466 -16.98 -4.98 -24.16
CA THR A 466 -16.77 -5.97 -25.21
C THR A 466 -17.50 -7.26 -24.87
N LYS A 467 -17.55 -8.20 -25.82
CA LYS A 467 -18.16 -9.53 -25.61
C LYS A 467 -17.34 -10.44 -24.67
N GLY A 468 -16.12 -10.02 -24.29
CA GLY A 468 -15.11 -10.85 -23.65
C GLY A 468 -14.49 -11.84 -24.64
N GLU A 469 -13.16 -11.94 -24.66
CA GLU A 469 -12.51 -13.07 -25.33
C GLU A 469 -12.50 -14.25 -24.36
N THR A 470 -13.15 -15.35 -24.75
CA THR A 470 -12.95 -16.64 -24.09
C THR A 470 -11.54 -17.10 -24.40
N GLY A 471 -10.60 -16.81 -23.50
CA GLY A 471 -9.28 -17.44 -23.48
C GLY A 471 -9.38 -18.91 -23.09
#